data_AF-A0A0G0D6W7-F1
#
_entry.id   AF-A0A0G0D6W7-F1
#
_cell.length_a   1.000
_cell.length_b   1.000
_cell.length_c   1.000
_cell.angle_alpha   90.00
_cell.angle_beta   90.00
_cell.angle_gamma   90.00
#
_symmetry.space_group_name_H-M   'P 1'
#
loop_
_entity.id
_entity.type
_entity.pdbx_description
1 polymer ?
#
loop_
_entity_poly.entity_id
_entity_poly.type
_entity_poly.pdbx_seq_one_letter_code
_entity_poly.pdbx_strand_id
1 'polypeptide(L)'
;FIFELFHSFALIHDDIIDNSDLRRGKPTVHKKYDLSTAILAGDLALMLADEIFSQEINKRKIIDLYNEFKQELLIGEYLDVAKIDNVNKIMELKTARYSLVKPAMIAFDLNQINKKEVERWEEILRKTGILFQIKDDFDGTFADEKSLGKPIDSDIKEGKSTLVVEKFLKKSNNEEKKHFYSFFGKIDLKKEDLVWYKKTLIKYKIDNQQHNIFFLSNFSACILG
;
A
#
# COMPACT_ATOMS: atom_id res chain seq x y z
N PHE A 1 -18.01 -3.87 -8.33
CA PHE A 1 -18.71 -3.21 -7.20
C PHE A 1 -18.28 -3.79 -5.85
N ILE A 2 -18.36 -5.11 -5.61
CA ILE A 2 -17.94 -5.75 -4.34
C ILE A 2 -16.53 -5.30 -3.89
N PHE A 3 -15.53 -5.43 -4.76
CA PHE A 3 -14.15 -5.03 -4.43
C PHE A 3 -13.98 -3.53 -4.19
N GLU A 4 -14.82 -2.66 -4.78
CA GLU A 4 -14.76 -1.21 -4.54
C GLU A 4 -15.35 -0.84 -3.17
N LEU A 5 -16.39 -1.55 -2.71
CA LEU A 5 -16.91 -1.39 -1.35
C LEU A 5 -15.87 -1.88 -0.33
N PHE A 6 -15.27 -3.04 -0.57
CA PHE A 6 -14.17 -3.52 0.26
C PHE A 6 -12.95 -2.57 0.22
N HIS A 7 -12.65 -1.96 -0.92
CA HIS A 7 -11.62 -0.93 -1.02
C HIS A 7 -11.96 0.34 -0.25
N SER A 8 -13.23 0.73 -0.23
CA SER A 8 -13.70 1.84 0.58
C SER A 8 -13.54 1.55 2.08
N PHE A 9 -13.88 0.34 2.53
CA PHE A 9 -13.59 -0.13 3.90
C PHE A 9 -12.10 0.02 4.23
N ALA A 10 -11.24 -0.56 3.38
CA ALA A 10 -9.80 -0.57 3.60
C ALA A 10 -9.24 0.86 3.72
N LEU A 11 -9.62 1.76 2.80
CA LEU A 11 -9.15 3.15 2.83
C LEU A 11 -9.66 3.95 4.02
N ILE A 12 -10.92 3.77 4.42
CA ILE A 12 -11.48 4.50 5.57
C ILE A 12 -10.76 4.09 6.86
N HIS A 13 -10.49 2.80 7.03
CA HIS A 13 -9.79 2.30 8.21
C HIS A 13 -8.29 2.65 8.17
N ASP A 14 -7.62 2.53 7.02
CA ASP A 14 -6.23 2.99 6.80
C ASP A 14 -6.10 4.49 7.13
N ASP A 15 -7.01 5.35 6.66
CA ASP A 15 -7.02 6.77 6.98
C ASP A 15 -7.07 7.04 8.50
N ILE A 16 -7.82 6.23 9.26
CA ILE A 16 -7.93 6.34 10.72
C ILE A 16 -6.63 5.90 11.39
N ILE A 17 -6.10 4.73 10.98
CA ILE A 17 -4.87 4.13 11.52
C ILE A 17 -3.69 5.09 11.33
N ASP A 18 -3.61 5.71 10.15
CA ASP A 18 -2.55 6.65 9.78
C ASP A 18 -2.82 8.08 10.28
N ASN A 19 -3.99 8.37 10.84
CA ASN A 19 -4.44 9.72 11.19
C ASN A 19 -4.31 10.70 10.00
N SER A 20 -4.65 10.22 8.80
CA SER A 20 -4.55 10.98 7.55
C SER A 20 -5.58 12.10 7.48
N ASP A 21 -5.14 13.31 7.14
CA ASP A 21 -6.03 14.47 7.01
C ASP A 21 -6.82 14.47 5.69
N LEU A 22 -6.18 14.03 4.60
CA LEU A 22 -6.70 14.11 3.24
C LEU A 22 -6.57 12.78 2.50
N ARG A 23 -7.59 12.46 1.69
CA ARG A 23 -7.57 11.37 0.71
C ARG A 23 -8.10 11.90 -0.62
N ARG A 24 -7.31 11.75 -1.69
CA ARG A 24 -7.65 12.24 -3.05
C ARG A 24 -8.07 13.71 -3.06
N GLY A 25 -7.36 14.55 -2.30
CA GLY A 25 -7.61 16.00 -2.20
C GLY A 25 -8.86 16.41 -1.41
N LYS A 26 -9.51 15.48 -0.71
CA LYS A 26 -10.69 15.76 0.15
C LYS A 26 -10.41 15.32 1.59
N PRO A 27 -11.07 15.94 2.59
CA PRO A 27 -10.97 15.49 3.98
C PRO A 27 -11.35 14.02 4.10
N THR A 28 -10.57 13.26 4.87
CA THR A 28 -10.90 11.87 5.22
C THR A 28 -12.18 11.81 6.07
N VAL A 29 -12.82 10.65 6.13
CA VAL A 29 -14.14 10.50 6.78
C VAL A 29 -14.10 10.94 8.24
N HIS A 30 -13.05 10.57 8.98
CA HIS A 30 -12.90 10.90 10.39
C HIS A 30 -12.57 12.39 10.64
N LYS A 31 -12.02 13.09 9.63
CA LYS A 31 -11.77 14.53 9.69
C LYS A 31 -13.00 15.35 9.30
N LYS A 32 -13.83 14.81 8.39
CA LYS A 32 -15.06 15.47 7.94
C LYS A 32 -16.18 15.35 8.97
N TYR A 33 -16.30 14.18 9.61
CA TYR A 33 -17.36 13.89 10.58
C TYR A 33 -16.75 13.68 11.96
N ASP A 34 -16.40 12.44 12.30
CA ASP A 34 -15.75 12.06 13.54
C ASP A 34 -15.21 10.61 13.44
N LEU A 35 -14.42 10.20 14.43
CA LEU A 35 -13.82 8.87 14.50
C LEU A 35 -14.86 7.74 14.51
N SER A 36 -15.92 7.86 15.32
CA SER A 36 -16.94 6.81 15.47
C SER A 36 -17.71 6.60 14.16
N THR A 37 -18.08 7.69 13.49
CA THR A 37 -18.72 7.68 12.17
C THR A 37 -17.83 6.99 11.14
N ALA A 38 -16.53 7.25 11.14
CA ALA A 38 -15.61 6.65 10.18
C ALA A 38 -15.43 5.14 10.41
N ILE A 39 -15.29 4.69 11.66
CA ILE A 39 -15.23 3.26 11.99
C ILE A 39 -16.47 2.54 11.47
N LEU A 40 -17.66 3.03 11.85
CA LEU A 40 -18.94 2.43 11.46
C LEU A 40 -19.18 2.46 9.95
N ALA A 41 -18.75 3.53 9.26
CA ALA A 41 -18.85 3.61 7.81
C ALA A 41 -17.97 2.57 7.10
N GLY A 42 -16.74 2.35 7.59
CA GLY A 42 -15.87 1.29 7.10
C GLY A 42 -16.47 -0.10 7.34
N ASP A 43 -16.92 -0.37 8.57
CA ASP A 43 -17.53 -1.66 8.93
C ASP A 43 -18.77 -1.96 8.07
N LEU A 44 -19.62 -0.96 7.86
CA LEU A 44 -20.80 -1.11 7.00
C LEU A 44 -20.40 -1.38 5.54
N ALA A 45 -19.35 -0.72 5.02
CA ALA A 45 -18.87 -0.98 3.66
C ALA A 45 -18.37 -2.43 3.50
N LEU A 46 -17.67 -2.97 4.50
CA LEU A 46 -17.27 -4.37 4.54
C LEU A 46 -18.48 -5.32 4.59
N MET A 47 -19.45 -5.04 5.47
CA MET A 47 -20.66 -5.85 5.59
C MET A 47 -21.47 -5.90 4.29
N LEU A 48 -21.62 -4.76 3.61
CA LEU A 48 -22.31 -4.69 2.32
C LEU A 48 -21.56 -5.44 1.21
N ALA A 49 -20.22 -5.37 1.21
CA ALA A 49 -19.41 -6.16 0.27
C ALA A 49 -19.63 -7.66 0.48
N ASP A 50 -19.62 -8.11 1.75
CA ASP A 50 -19.83 -9.51 2.12
C ASP A 50 -21.25 -9.99 1.81
N GLU A 51 -22.27 -9.17 2.08
CA GLU A 51 -23.66 -9.47 1.75
C GLU A 51 -23.83 -9.72 0.25
N ILE A 52 -23.39 -8.78 -0.59
CA ILE A 52 -23.48 -8.91 -2.06
C ILE A 52 -22.68 -10.11 -2.54
N PHE A 53 -21.46 -10.32 -2.03
CA PHE A 53 -20.65 -11.48 -2.41
C PHE A 53 -21.35 -12.81 -2.10
N SER A 54 -21.97 -12.91 -0.92
CA SER A 54 -22.66 -14.13 -0.48
C SER A 54 -23.94 -14.45 -1.28
N GLN A 55 -24.59 -13.43 -1.84
CA GLN A 55 -25.78 -13.59 -2.69
C GLN A 55 -25.40 -14.09 -4.09
N GLU A 56 -24.25 -13.65 -4.62
CA GLU A 56 -23.81 -13.97 -5.98
C GLU A 56 -22.95 -15.24 -6.05
N ILE A 57 -22.19 -15.56 -5.01
CA ILE A 57 -21.18 -16.62 -5.01
C ILE A 57 -21.49 -17.68 -3.96
N ASN A 58 -21.76 -18.91 -4.39
CA ASN A 58 -22.02 -20.06 -3.50
C ASN A 58 -20.94 -21.16 -3.55
N LYS A 59 -19.91 -21.00 -4.38
CA LYS A 59 -18.82 -21.99 -4.50
C LYS A 59 -17.84 -21.85 -3.35
N ARG A 60 -17.74 -22.88 -2.51
CA ARG A 60 -16.91 -22.89 -1.29
C ARG A 60 -15.46 -22.44 -1.54
N LYS A 61 -14.82 -22.97 -2.60
CA LYS A 61 -13.44 -22.61 -2.96
C LYS A 61 -13.25 -21.10 -3.18
N ILE A 62 -14.23 -20.45 -3.81
CA ILE A 62 -14.17 -19.01 -4.12
C ILE A 62 -14.45 -18.18 -2.87
N ILE A 63 -15.35 -18.66 -1.99
CA ILE A 63 -15.61 -18.07 -0.68
C ILE A 63 -14.34 -18.13 0.19
N ASP A 64 -13.64 -19.26 0.23
CA ASP A 64 -12.39 -19.40 0.97
C ASP A 64 -11.31 -18.44 0.44
N LEU A 65 -11.20 -18.31 -0.89
CA LEU A 65 -10.28 -17.36 -1.52
C LEU A 65 -10.62 -15.89 -1.21
N TYR A 66 -11.90 -15.54 -1.16
CA TYR A 66 -12.36 -14.21 -0.77
C TYR A 66 -12.09 -13.94 0.73
N ASN A 67 -12.23 -14.94 1.60
CA ASN A 67 -11.85 -14.78 3.00
C ASN A 67 -10.33 -14.62 3.17
N GLU A 68 -9.52 -15.38 2.45
CA GLU A 68 -8.06 -15.25 2.44
C GLU A 68 -7.64 -13.86 1.95
N PHE A 69 -8.27 -13.35 0.89
CA PHE A 69 -8.08 -11.97 0.41
C PHE A 69 -8.25 -10.92 1.51
N LYS A 70 -9.34 -11.01 2.29
CA LYS A 70 -9.61 -10.07 3.38
C LYS A 70 -8.58 -10.23 4.51
N GLN A 71 -8.29 -11.47 4.90
CA GLN A 71 -7.34 -11.77 5.96
C GLN A 71 -5.93 -11.29 5.62
N GLU A 72 -5.48 -11.52 4.39
CA GLU A 72 -4.14 -11.11 3.94
C GLU A 72 -3.97 -9.60 3.97
N LEU A 73 -4.97 -8.82 3.54
CA LEU A 73 -4.92 -7.37 3.69
C LEU A 73 -4.76 -6.97 5.16
N LEU A 74 -5.60 -7.51 6.06
CA LEU A 74 -5.54 -7.16 7.49
C LEU A 74 -4.23 -7.59 8.16
N ILE A 75 -3.67 -8.73 7.75
CA ILE A 75 -2.34 -9.16 8.19
C ILE A 75 -1.28 -8.18 7.67
N GLY A 76 -1.35 -7.79 6.39
CA GLY A 76 -0.45 -6.79 5.80
C GLY A 76 -0.48 -5.46 6.57
N GLU A 77 -1.70 -4.99 6.89
CA GLU A 77 -1.93 -3.80 7.71
C GLU A 77 -1.32 -3.94 9.11
N TYR A 78 -1.57 -5.07 9.77
CA TYR A 78 -1.00 -5.34 11.08
C TYR A 78 0.54 -5.32 11.07
N LEU A 79 1.17 -5.92 10.05
CA LEU A 79 2.62 -5.93 9.92
C LEU A 79 3.19 -4.50 9.78
N ASP A 80 2.49 -3.63 9.04
CA ASP A 80 2.85 -2.22 8.85
C ASP A 80 2.74 -1.44 10.16
N VAL A 81 1.58 -1.51 10.84
CA VAL A 81 1.32 -0.83 12.12
C VAL A 81 2.24 -1.32 13.24
N ALA A 82 2.48 -2.63 13.31
CA ALA A 82 3.38 -3.23 14.29
C ALA A 82 4.86 -2.99 13.96
N LYS A 83 5.17 -2.33 12.83
CA LYS A 83 6.53 -1.99 12.38
C LYS A 83 7.45 -3.21 12.30
N ILE A 84 6.90 -4.34 11.83
CA ILE A 84 7.68 -5.56 11.64
C ILE A 84 8.61 -5.35 10.44
N ASP A 85 9.90 -5.62 10.62
CA ASP A 85 10.94 -5.41 9.60
C ASP A 85 10.83 -6.45 8.46
N ASN A 86 9.83 -6.27 7.60
CA ASN A 86 9.61 -7.07 6.40
C ASN A 86 8.80 -6.29 5.36
N VAL A 87 9.40 -5.21 4.84
CA VAL A 87 8.79 -4.31 3.85
C VAL A 87 8.25 -5.07 2.63
N ASN A 88 8.99 -6.08 2.15
CA ASN A 88 8.54 -6.91 1.02
C ASN A 88 7.23 -7.63 1.31
N LYS A 89 7.06 -8.17 2.52
CA LYS A 89 5.83 -8.87 2.88
C LYS A 89 4.66 -7.89 3.05
N ILE A 90 4.91 -6.72 3.61
CA ILE A 90 3.92 -5.64 3.73
C ILE A 90 3.44 -5.24 2.34
N MET A 91 4.34 -4.87 1.41
CA MET A 91 3.97 -4.51 0.03
C MET A 91 3.23 -5.64 -0.69
N GLU A 92 3.64 -6.90 -0.48
CA GLU A 92 2.98 -8.05 -1.08
C GLU A 92 1.54 -8.21 -0.58
N LEU A 93 1.31 -8.17 0.74
CA LEU A 93 0.00 -8.42 1.33
C LEU A 93 -0.93 -7.19 1.21
N LYS A 94 -0.47 -6.03 1.68
CA LYS A 94 -1.26 -4.78 1.77
C LYS A 94 -1.57 -4.19 0.41
N THR A 95 -0.73 -4.44 -0.61
CA THR A 95 -0.90 -3.81 -1.93
C THR A 95 -1.04 -4.83 -3.06
N ALA A 96 -0.04 -5.70 -3.28
CA ALA A 96 -0.02 -6.52 -4.49
C ALA A 96 -1.12 -7.57 -4.53
N ARG A 97 -1.27 -8.33 -3.44
CA ARG A 97 -2.25 -9.41 -3.34
C ARG A 97 -3.66 -8.88 -3.22
N TYR A 98 -3.82 -7.86 -2.40
CA TYR A 98 -5.05 -7.11 -2.24
C TYR A 98 -5.54 -6.47 -3.54
N SER A 99 -4.73 -5.65 -4.21
CA SER A 99 -5.23 -4.82 -5.32
C SER A 99 -5.35 -5.58 -6.65
N LEU A 100 -4.51 -6.59 -6.88
CA LEU A 100 -4.40 -7.23 -8.19
C LEU A 100 -4.57 -8.75 -8.14
N VAL A 101 -3.79 -9.45 -7.30
CA VAL A 101 -3.71 -10.92 -7.40
C VAL A 101 -5.01 -11.59 -7.00
N LYS A 102 -5.51 -11.33 -5.79
CA LYS A 102 -6.67 -12.05 -5.25
C LYS A 102 -7.97 -11.74 -6.00
N PRO A 103 -8.28 -10.49 -6.37
CA PRO A 103 -9.43 -10.21 -7.23
C PRO A 103 -9.34 -10.95 -8.58
N ALA A 104 -8.16 -11.01 -9.20
CA ALA A 104 -7.96 -11.76 -10.44
C ALA A 104 -8.10 -13.27 -10.25
N MET A 105 -7.55 -13.84 -9.17
CA MET A 105 -7.70 -15.26 -8.86
C MET A 105 -9.18 -15.66 -8.68
N ILE A 106 -9.99 -14.80 -8.03
CA ILE A 106 -11.44 -15.01 -7.91
C ILE A 106 -12.08 -15.04 -9.31
N ALA A 107 -11.73 -14.09 -10.18
CA ALA A 107 -12.22 -14.06 -11.55
C ALA A 107 -11.78 -15.30 -12.37
N PHE A 108 -10.55 -15.75 -12.21
CA PHE A 108 -10.03 -16.95 -12.88
C PHE A 108 -10.76 -18.22 -12.43
N ASP A 109 -11.01 -18.38 -11.13
CA ASP A 109 -11.76 -19.51 -10.60
C ASP A 109 -13.23 -19.51 -11.06
N LEU A 110 -13.86 -18.34 -11.16
CA LEU A 110 -15.22 -18.21 -11.72
C LEU A 110 -15.29 -18.67 -13.18
N ASN A 111 -14.26 -18.35 -13.96
CA ASN A 111 -14.16 -18.66 -15.39
C ASN A 111 -13.45 -19.99 -15.68
N GLN A 112 -13.06 -20.75 -14.64
CA GLN A 112 -12.40 -22.05 -14.76
C GLN A 112 -11.12 -21.99 -15.64
N ILE A 113 -10.35 -20.92 -15.50
CA ILE A 113 -9.06 -20.78 -16.19
C ILE A 113 -8.12 -21.89 -15.72
N ASN A 114 -7.35 -22.46 -16.65
CA ASN A 114 -6.47 -23.57 -16.31
C ASN A 114 -5.32 -23.13 -15.39
N LYS A 115 -4.86 -24.07 -14.56
CA LYS A 115 -3.85 -23.82 -13.52
C LYS A 115 -2.56 -23.18 -14.04
N LYS A 116 -2.08 -23.60 -15.22
CA LYS A 116 -0.83 -23.08 -15.80
C LYS A 116 -0.94 -21.60 -16.18
N GLU A 117 -2.08 -21.20 -16.73
CA GLU A 117 -2.34 -19.79 -17.02
C GLU A 117 -2.53 -18.97 -15.74
N VAL A 118 -3.21 -19.51 -14.74
CA VAL A 118 -3.37 -18.85 -13.43
C VAL A 118 -2.00 -18.58 -12.79
N GLU A 119 -1.09 -19.55 -12.77
CA GLU A 119 0.26 -19.40 -12.23
C GLU A 119 1.06 -18.30 -12.96
N ARG A 120 0.98 -18.26 -14.30
CA ARG A 120 1.62 -17.20 -15.11
C ARG A 120 1.08 -15.82 -14.75
N TRP A 121 -0.25 -15.68 -14.66
CA TRP A 121 -0.89 -14.41 -14.34
C TRP A 121 -0.64 -13.98 -12.89
N GLU A 122 -0.63 -14.91 -11.94
CA GLU A 122 -0.32 -14.62 -10.54
C GLU A 122 1.06 -13.97 -10.40
N GLU A 123 2.07 -14.53 -11.07
CA GLU A 123 3.42 -13.97 -11.03
C GLU A 123 3.49 -12.56 -11.64
N ILE A 124 2.83 -12.33 -12.78
CA ILE A 124 2.77 -11.03 -13.44
C ILE A 124 2.10 -10.01 -12.51
N LEU A 125 0.90 -10.32 -12.02
CA LEU A 125 0.11 -9.42 -11.18
C LEU A 125 0.81 -9.11 -9.86
N ARG A 126 1.47 -10.10 -9.25
CA ARG A 126 2.26 -9.91 -8.02
C ARG A 126 3.42 -8.94 -8.26
N LYS A 127 4.17 -9.10 -9.35
CA LYS A 127 5.27 -8.17 -9.71
C LYS A 127 4.74 -6.78 -10.00
N THR A 128 3.65 -6.66 -10.76
CA THR A 128 3.01 -5.38 -11.05
C THR A 128 2.55 -4.67 -9.78
N GLY A 129 1.93 -5.40 -8.84
CA GLY A 129 1.47 -4.84 -7.58
C GLY A 129 2.61 -4.36 -6.68
N ILE A 130 3.70 -5.12 -6.61
CA ILE A 130 4.91 -4.69 -5.89
C ILE A 130 5.50 -3.42 -6.54
N LEU A 131 5.61 -3.40 -7.87
CA LEU A 131 6.09 -2.21 -8.59
C LEU A 131 5.20 -0.99 -8.36
N PHE A 132 3.88 -1.19 -8.29
CA PHE A 132 2.92 -0.14 -7.97
C PHE A 132 3.17 0.44 -6.57
N GLN A 133 3.37 -0.39 -5.54
CA GLN A 133 3.68 0.11 -4.19
C GLN A 133 5.04 0.80 -4.13
N ILE A 134 6.05 0.27 -4.83
CA ILE A 134 7.35 0.93 -4.91
C ILE A 134 7.23 2.32 -5.54
N LYS A 135 6.43 2.45 -6.61
CA LYS A 135 6.14 3.76 -7.20
C LYS A 135 5.50 4.69 -6.17
N ASP A 136 4.49 4.21 -5.45
CA ASP A 136 3.76 4.99 -4.45
C ASP A 136 4.67 5.48 -3.32
N ASP A 137 5.52 4.61 -2.75
CA ASP A 137 6.52 4.99 -1.72
C ASP A 137 7.49 6.08 -2.21
N PHE A 138 7.94 5.96 -3.47
CA PHE A 138 8.84 6.94 -4.07
C PHE A 138 8.15 8.26 -4.35
N ASP A 139 6.95 8.23 -4.94
CA ASP A 139 6.17 9.44 -5.18
C ASP A 139 5.86 10.12 -3.85
N GLY A 140 5.45 9.36 -2.83
CA GLY A 140 5.20 9.81 -1.47
C GLY A 140 6.39 10.51 -0.80
N THR A 141 7.62 10.29 -1.29
CA THR A 141 8.84 10.96 -0.79
C THR A 141 9.32 12.10 -1.71
N PHE A 142 9.23 11.92 -3.03
CA PHE A 142 9.94 12.75 -4.01
C PHE A 142 9.03 13.59 -4.93
N ALA A 143 7.74 13.27 -5.07
CA ALA A 143 6.84 14.03 -5.93
C ALA A 143 6.35 15.32 -5.26
N ASP A 144 5.73 16.22 -6.04
CA ASP A 144 5.17 17.49 -5.56
C ASP A 144 3.81 17.30 -4.87
N GLU A 145 3.52 18.03 -3.79
CA GLU A 145 2.26 17.89 -3.01
C GLU A 145 1.00 18.02 -3.88
N LYS A 146 1.05 18.87 -4.91
CA LYS A 146 -0.08 19.11 -5.82
C LYS A 146 -0.45 17.87 -6.64
N SER A 147 0.48 16.97 -6.94
CA SER A 147 0.20 15.76 -7.72
C SER A 147 -0.22 14.57 -6.86
N LEU A 148 0.20 14.52 -5.59
CA LEU A 148 -0.12 13.44 -4.64
C LEU A 148 -1.50 13.60 -3.98
N GLY A 149 -1.96 14.83 -3.77
CA GLY A 149 -3.21 15.08 -3.03
C GLY A 149 -3.16 14.71 -1.54
N LYS A 150 -1.96 14.39 -1.01
CA LYS A 150 -1.59 14.25 0.42
C LYS A 150 -0.24 14.94 0.68
N PRO A 151 0.08 15.36 1.92
CA PRO A 151 1.39 15.93 2.27
C PRO A 151 2.54 14.94 2.00
N ILE A 152 3.68 15.40 1.50
CA ILE A 152 4.88 14.56 1.22
C ILE A 152 5.53 14.03 2.50
N ASP A 153 5.11 14.52 3.66
CA ASP A 153 5.69 14.18 4.96
C ASP A 153 4.85 13.22 5.80
N SER A 154 3.70 12.75 5.27
CA SER A 154 2.78 11.84 5.97
C SER A 154 3.48 10.57 6.41
N ASP A 155 4.16 9.89 5.49
CA ASP A 155 4.74 8.57 5.75
C ASP A 155 5.87 8.65 6.80
N ILE A 156 6.59 9.77 6.86
CA ILE A 156 7.62 10.03 7.87
C ILE A 156 7.02 10.36 9.24
N LYS A 157 5.93 11.14 9.28
CA LYS A 157 5.20 11.45 10.52
C LYS A 157 4.53 10.22 11.11
N GLU A 158 3.97 9.37 10.26
CA GLU A 158 3.36 8.08 10.62
C GLU A 158 4.43 7.07 11.05
N GLY A 159 5.67 7.24 10.57
CA GLY A 159 6.78 6.34 10.88
C GLY A 159 6.64 5.01 10.14
N LYS A 160 6.18 5.07 8.88
CA LYS A 160 5.96 3.92 8.02
C LYS A 160 7.26 3.31 7.53
N SER A 161 7.31 1.98 7.54
CA SER A 161 8.46 1.18 7.07
C SER A 161 8.42 1.03 5.55
N THR A 162 8.58 2.14 4.82
CA THR A 162 8.59 2.14 3.34
C THR A 162 9.91 1.59 2.78
N LEU A 163 9.91 1.21 1.49
CA LEU A 163 11.15 0.76 0.83
C LEU A 163 12.21 1.87 0.80
N VAL A 164 11.80 3.14 0.73
CA VAL A 164 12.70 4.29 0.76
C VAL A 164 13.39 4.41 2.12
N VAL A 165 12.64 4.23 3.21
CA VAL A 165 13.19 4.20 4.59
C VAL A 165 14.14 3.02 4.77
N GLU A 166 13.77 1.82 4.32
CA GLU A 166 14.62 0.63 4.41
C GLU A 166 15.96 0.84 3.70
N LYS A 167 15.92 1.38 2.47
CA LYS A 167 17.12 1.69 1.67
C LYS A 167 17.98 2.77 2.33
N PHE A 168 17.36 3.80 2.92
CA PHE A 168 18.05 4.82 3.68
C PHE A 168 18.80 4.18 4.86
N LEU A 169 18.10 3.42 5.71
CA LEU A 169 18.69 2.79 6.88
C LEU A 169 19.81 1.80 6.52
N LYS A 170 19.73 1.10 5.39
CA LYS A 170 20.81 0.21 4.94
C LYS A 170 22.08 0.96 4.52
N LYS A 171 21.98 2.20 4.03
CA LYS A 171 23.12 3.00 3.53
C LYS A 171 23.65 4.03 4.53
N SER A 172 22.82 4.49 5.46
CA SER A 172 23.15 5.51 6.44
C SER A 172 24.11 4.99 7.52
N ASN A 173 25.01 5.86 7.97
CA ASN A 173 25.87 5.60 9.13
C ASN A 173 25.10 5.76 10.47
N ASN A 174 25.77 5.50 11.59
CA ASN A 174 25.12 5.53 12.91
C ASN A 174 24.62 6.92 13.33
N GLU A 175 25.34 7.99 12.98
CA GLU A 175 24.93 9.37 13.31
C GLU A 175 23.71 9.79 12.47
N GLU A 176 23.71 9.45 11.18
CA GLU A 176 22.56 9.69 10.28
C GLU A 176 21.33 8.89 10.74
N LYS A 177 21.50 7.63 11.15
CA LYS A 177 20.41 6.83 11.73
C LYS A 177 19.87 7.46 13.01
N LYS A 178 20.76 7.90 13.90
CA LYS A 178 20.39 8.54 15.16
C LYS A 178 19.62 9.84 14.93
N HIS A 179 20.05 10.66 13.97
CA HIS A 179 19.30 11.86 13.56
C HIS A 179 17.95 11.49 12.95
N PHE A 180 17.89 10.52 12.04
CA PHE A 180 16.63 10.05 11.45
C PHE A 180 15.61 9.59 12.51
N TYR A 181 16.02 8.73 13.45
CA TYR A 181 15.15 8.27 14.54
C TYR A 181 14.74 9.38 15.51
N SER A 182 15.42 10.53 15.51
CA SER A 182 15.02 11.67 16.33
C SER A 182 13.74 12.36 15.84
N PHE A 183 13.32 12.13 14.59
CA PHE A 183 12.10 12.72 14.02
C PHE A 183 11.15 11.71 13.34
N PHE A 184 11.61 10.50 13.01
CA PHE A 184 10.79 9.47 12.38
C PHE A 184 9.65 9.01 13.30
N GLY A 185 8.41 9.02 12.79
CA GLY A 185 7.21 8.69 13.56
C GLY A 185 6.76 9.79 14.53
N LYS A 186 7.22 11.03 14.35
CA LYS A 186 6.84 12.17 15.19
C LYS A 186 5.92 13.13 14.45
N ILE A 187 4.86 13.55 15.14
CA ILE A 187 3.87 14.51 14.63
C ILE A 187 4.52 15.89 14.37
N ASP A 188 5.49 16.28 15.19
CA ASP A 188 6.19 17.57 15.15
C ASP A 188 7.43 17.58 14.23
N LEU A 189 7.36 16.87 13.09
CA LEU A 189 8.43 16.85 12.10
C LEU A 189 8.76 18.28 11.61
N LYS A 190 10.01 18.68 11.78
CA LYS A 190 10.49 19.99 11.30
C LYS A 190 10.81 19.93 9.82
N LYS A 191 10.54 21.04 9.12
CA LYS A 191 10.87 21.19 7.70
C LYS A 191 12.37 20.96 7.42
N GLU A 192 13.23 21.38 8.35
CA GLU A 192 14.70 21.20 8.26
C GLU A 192 15.10 19.72 8.26
N ASP A 193 14.48 18.90 9.12
CA ASP A 193 14.72 17.46 9.20
C ASP A 193 14.28 16.76 7.91
N LEU A 194 13.13 17.14 7.36
CA LEU A 194 12.66 16.61 6.08
C LEU A 194 13.60 16.99 4.91
N VAL A 195 14.08 18.23 4.89
CA VAL A 195 15.06 18.68 3.87
C VAL A 195 16.38 17.92 4.02
N TRP A 196 16.85 17.72 5.25
CA TRP A 196 18.04 16.92 5.53
C TRP A 196 17.88 15.46 5.06
N TYR A 197 16.73 14.85 5.35
CA TYR A 197 16.41 13.48 4.93
C TYR A 197 16.46 13.34 3.41
N LYS A 198 15.76 14.23 2.69
CA LYS A 198 15.75 14.24 1.21
C LYS A 198 17.15 14.44 0.61
N LYS A 199 17.95 15.36 1.16
CA LYS A 199 19.35 15.55 0.73
C LYS A 199 20.19 14.30 0.94
N THR A 200 19.99 13.59 2.04
CA THR A 200 20.70 12.35 2.35
C THR A 200 20.28 11.22 1.41
N LEU A 201 19.00 11.12 1.04
CA LEU A 201 18.54 10.19 0.00
C LEU A 201 19.23 10.42 -1.35
N ILE A 202 19.38 11.68 -1.77
CA ILE A 202 20.08 12.08 -3.01
C ILE A 202 21.58 11.76 -2.92
N LYS A 203 22.23 12.07 -1.78
CA LYS A 203 23.62 11.70 -1.49
C LYS A 203 23.86 10.20 -1.74
N TYR A 204 22.91 9.36 -1.37
CA TYR A 204 22.97 7.91 -1.55
C TYR A 204 22.44 7.40 -2.89
N LYS A 205 22.05 8.29 -3.80
CA LYS A 205 21.46 7.98 -5.11
C LYS A 205 20.24 7.06 -4.99
N ILE A 206 19.45 7.20 -3.92
CA ILE A 206 18.24 6.38 -3.72
C ILE A 206 17.13 6.86 -4.67
N ASP A 207 17.02 8.18 -4.87
CA ASP A 207 16.17 8.87 -5.85
C ASP A 207 16.30 8.29 -7.29
N ASN A 208 17.53 8.08 -7.75
CA ASN A 208 17.83 7.56 -9.09
C ASN A 208 17.40 6.11 -9.31
N GLN A 209 17.10 5.37 -8.24
CA GLN A 209 16.63 3.98 -8.37
C GLN A 209 15.20 3.88 -8.87
N GLN A 210 14.41 4.96 -8.74
CA GLN A 210 13.09 5.06 -9.36
C GLN A 210 13.23 4.78 -10.88
N HIS A 211 14.14 5.49 -11.56
CA HIS A 211 14.39 5.32 -12.99
C HIS A 211 14.84 3.92 -13.39
N ASN A 212 15.70 3.26 -12.60
CA ASN A 212 16.15 1.90 -12.91
C ASN A 212 15.06 0.85 -12.72
N ILE A 213 14.19 1.02 -11.73
CA ILE A 213 13.01 0.17 -11.52
C ILE A 213 12.01 0.37 -12.67
N PHE A 214 11.82 1.62 -13.13
CA PHE A 214 10.96 1.91 -14.28
C PHE A 214 11.54 1.43 -15.62
N PHE A 215 12.86 1.49 -15.82
CA PHE A 215 13.51 0.93 -17.01
C PHE A 215 13.42 -0.60 -17.07
N LEU A 216 13.49 -1.29 -15.93
CA LEU A 216 13.22 -2.73 -15.84
C LEU A 216 11.73 -3.06 -15.98
N SER A 217 10.84 -2.09 -15.76
CA SER A 217 9.40 -2.18 -16.00
C SER A 217 8.98 -1.84 -17.44
N ASN A 218 9.92 -1.55 -18.36
CA ASN A 218 9.66 -1.60 -19.80
C ASN A 218 9.41 -3.06 -20.22
N PHE A 219 8.23 -3.54 -19.81
CA PHE A 219 7.58 -4.79 -20.15
C PHE A 219 7.17 -4.76 -21.63
N SER A 220 8.14 -4.63 -22.55
CA SER A 220 7.92 -4.90 -23.98
C SER A 220 8.32 -6.33 -24.38
N ALA A 221 8.96 -7.10 -23.48
CA ALA A 221 9.48 -8.43 -23.83
C ALA A 221 8.68 -9.63 -23.27
N CYS A 222 7.72 -9.45 -22.34
CA CYS A 222 6.97 -10.57 -21.74
C CYS A 222 5.45 -10.55 -21.98
N ILE A 223 4.90 -9.49 -22.57
CA ILE A 223 3.45 -9.37 -22.86
C ILE A 223 3.12 -9.70 -24.34
N LEU A 224 4.14 -9.85 -25.20
CA LEU A 224 3.97 -10.23 -26.62
C LEU A 224 4.75 -11.50 -27.01
N GLY A 225 5.01 -12.39 -26.05
CA GLY A 225 5.63 -13.70 -26.26
C GLY A 225 4.73 -14.85 -25.85
#